data_AF-A0A3M1WWL7-F1
#
_entry.id   AF-A0A3M1WWL7-F1
#
_cell.length_a   1.000
_cell.length_b   1.000
_cell.length_c   1.000
_cell.angle_alpha   90.00
_cell.angle_beta   90.00
_cell.angle_gamma   90.00
#
_symmetry.space_group_name_H-M   'P 1'
#
loop_
_entity.id
_entity.type
_entity.pdbx_description
1 polymer ?
#
loop_
_entity_poly.entity_id
_entity_poly.type
_entity_poly.pdbx_seq_one_letter_code
_entity_poly.pdbx_strand_id
1 'polypeptide(L)'
;MERFSKAILALFVTGILFLAACSRPVVREYVKPPKEKGQFLNLKKVAVLPFDNFTDTKDAEKAIESLLIPALFDEEVFEDVVEPRFVRDALKKLKITSTDILDRESVRKLGDELGVQGVIVGKVVTFGKGKDKEAASEVSVDMSLIDVKTASILWTGNVTASGGLTVGKVFGVTPGQSDIEVARKAVRQLVRKMASSIADAREKELKGMIQEIKQAELKEKQRLEALKKQTKALEEKIKKANEEALKIKQEAQKEAEKMKAEVETEKAALEAERARVEAEKEAVEKEKLEIESEKAKIEEEKARLEELKAEISALEEQKKSLEEQILKLKEQIQEESVESGAKSEELKKLEEEKENLNQEIEKQQGEIKKLEEQIQQKEQQAQ
;
A
#
# COMPACT_ATOMS: atom_id res chain seq x y z
N MET A 1 1.69 -111.56 -11.98
CA MET A 1 2.99 -111.05 -12.50
C MET A 1 2.91 -109.61 -13.01
N GLU A 2 1.84 -109.18 -13.70
CA GLU A 2 1.75 -107.81 -14.24
C GLU A 2 1.88 -106.67 -13.21
N ARG A 3 1.29 -106.79 -12.02
CA ARG A 3 1.36 -105.73 -11.00
C ARG A 3 2.77 -105.54 -10.44
N PHE A 4 3.55 -106.62 -10.38
CA PHE A 4 4.94 -106.60 -9.92
C PHE A 4 5.85 -105.94 -10.97
N SER A 5 5.61 -106.21 -12.26
CA SER A 5 6.35 -105.58 -13.37
C SER A 5 6.07 -104.07 -13.48
N LYS A 6 4.81 -103.63 -13.27
CA LYS A 6 4.45 -102.20 -13.23
C LYS A 6 5.07 -101.46 -12.04
N ALA A 7 5.16 -102.11 -10.88
CA ALA A 7 5.81 -101.53 -9.70
C ALA A 7 7.33 -101.38 -9.89
N ILE A 8 8.00 -102.37 -10.48
CA ILE A 8 9.44 -102.29 -10.80
C ILE A 8 9.71 -101.21 -11.85
N LEU A 9 8.88 -101.13 -12.90
CA LEU A 9 8.99 -100.08 -13.92
C LEU A 9 8.78 -98.69 -13.32
N ALA A 10 7.81 -98.52 -12.43
CA ALA A 10 7.57 -97.25 -11.72
C ALA A 10 8.74 -96.88 -10.81
N LEU A 11 9.35 -97.83 -10.10
CA LEU A 11 10.53 -97.61 -9.27
C LEU A 11 11.75 -97.23 -10.11
N PHE A 12 11.91 -97.83 -11.29
CA PHE A 12 12.98 -97.51 -12.24
C PHE A 12 12.81 -96.12 -12.87
N VAL A 13 11.60 -95.75 -13.29
CA VAL A 13 11.29 -94.43 -13.83
C VAL A 13 11.41 -93.34 -12.77
N THR A 14 10.96 -93.59 -11.54
CA THR A 14 11.11 -92.65 -10.42
C THR A 14 12.57 -92.50 -10.02
N GLY A 15 13.36 -93.58 -10.04
CA GLY A 15 14.82 -93.54 -9.82
C GLY A 15 15.58 -92.75 -10.88
N ILE A 16 15.18 -92.84 -12.16
CA ILE A 16 15.76 -92.04 -13.25
C ILE A 16 15.45 -90.54 -13.10
N LEU A 17 14.27 -90.19 -12.57
CA LEU A 17 13.89 -88.79 -12.30
C LEU A 17 14.72 -88.12 -11.19
N PHE A 18 15.25 -88.89 -10.22
CA PHE A 18 16.14 -88.37 -9.17
C PHE A 18 17.61 -88.20 -9.63
N LEU A 19 18.03 -88.84 -10.72
CA LEU A 19 19.41 -88.75 -11.24
C LEU A 19 19.63 -87.56 -12.19
N ALA A 20 18.59 -86.79 -12.51
CA ALA A 20 18.67 -85.58 -13.34
C ALA A 20 18.97 -84.30 -12.54
N ALA A 21 19.73 -84.40 -11.44
CA ALA A 21 20.24 -83.26 -10.70
C ALA A 21 21.38 -82.57 -11.48
N CYS A 22 21.03 -81.89 -12.58
CA CYS A 22 21.98 -81.03 -13.29
C CYS A 22 22.42 -79.90 -12.35
N SER A 23 23.73 -79.79 -12.09
CA SER A 23 24.33 -78.69 -11.32
C SER A 23 23.93 -77.35 -11.94
N ARG A 24 22.97 -76.64 -11.31
CA ARG A 24 22.64 -75.27 -11.68
C ARG A 24 23.70 -74.35 -11.07
N PRO A 25 24.21 -73.34 -11.81
CA PRO A 25 25.08 -72.33 -11.23
C PRO A 25 24.45 -71.73 -9.97
N VAL A 26 25.28 -71.57 -8.94
CA VAL A 26 24.89 -70.92 -7.70
C VAL A 26 25.24 -69.45 -7.84
N VAL A 27 24.23 -68.58 -7.83
CA VAL A 27 24.40 -67.12 -7.87
C VAL A 27 24.07 -66.57 -6.50
N ARG A 28 24.97 -65.76 -5.94
CA ARG A 28 24.72 -64.93 -4.76
C ARG A 28 24.82 -63.48 -5.20
N GLU A 29 23.80 -62.68 -4.89
CA GLU A 29 23.77 -61.27 -5.29
C GLU A 29 23.30 -60.37 -4.15
N TYR A 30 23.64 -59.10 -4.25
CA TYR A 30 23.18 -58.05 -3.37
C TYR A 30 22.96 -56.76 -4.15
N VAL A 31 21.75 -56.20 -4.04
CA VAL A 31 21.42 -54.87 -4.57
C VAL A 31 21.48 -53.87 -3.43
N LYS A 32 22.24 -52.80 -3.62
CA LYS A 32 22.28 -51.71 -2.66
C LYS A 32 21.07 -50.80 -2.87
N PRO A 33 20.41 -50.33 -1.79
CA PRO A 33 19.36 -49.32 -1.92
C PRO A 33 19.89 -48.05 -2.60
N PRO A 34 19.07 -47.37 -3.42
CA PRO A 34 19.50 -46.15 -4.10
C PRO A 34 19.79 -45.05 -3.07
N LYS A 35 20.87 -44.30 -3.30
CA LYS A 35 21.26 -43.12 -2.52
C LYS A 35 20.64 -41.84 -3.04
N GLU A 36 20.31 -41.80 -4.33
CA GLU A 36 19.76 -40.64 -5.01
C GLU A 36 18.48 -41.01 -5.75
N LYS A 37 17.65 -40.01 -6.06
CA LYS A 37 16.41 -40.23 -6.81
C LYS A 37 16.70 -40.62 -8.27
N GLY A 38 16.07 -41.69 -8.73
CA GLY A 38 16.20 -42.20 -10.10
C GLY A 38 17.58 -42.78 -10.40
N GLN A 39 18.31 -43.27 -9.39
CA GLN A 39 19.67 -43.76 -9.57
C GLN A 39 19.70 -44.98 -10.50
N PHE A 40 18.76 -45.91 -10.36
CA PHE A 40 18.64 -47.06 -11.25
C PHE A 40 17.94 -46.72 -12.58
N LEU A 41 17.02 -45.75 -12.57
CA LEU A 41 16.33 -45.27 -13.78
C LEU A 41 17.27 -44.56 -14.75
N ASN A 42 18.28 -43.84 -14.25
CA ASN A 42 19.27 -43.13 -15.06
C ASN A 42 20.39 -44.04 -15.59
N LEU A 43 20.48 -45.26 -15.11
CA LEU A 43 21.52 -46.22 -15.50
C LEU A 43 21.21 -46.83 -16.86
N LYS A 44 21.55 -46.12 -17.95
CA LYS A 44 21.20 -46.51 -19.33
C LYS A 44 22.37 -47.08 -20.10
N LYS A 45 23.54 -46.45 -19.97
CA LYS A 45 24.77 -46.83 -20.67
C LYS A 45 25.84 -47.27 -19.68
N VAL A 46 26.47 -48.41 -19.95
CA VAL A 46 27.50 -48.98 -19.08
C VAL A 46 28.80 -49.27 -19.82
N ALA A 47 29.92 -49.23 -19.10
CA ALA A 47 31.20 -49.73 -19.57
C ALA A 47 31.59 -51.01 -18.82
N VAL A 48 32.07 -52.02 -19.53
CA VAL A 48 32.65 -53.23 -18.93
C VAL A 48 34.16 -53.06 -18.90
N LEU A 49 34.74 -52.99 -17.70
CA LEU A 49 36.18 -52.93 -17.54
C LEU A 49 36.82 -54.31 -17.75
N PRO A 50 38.12 -54.36 -18.10
CA PRO A 50 38.85 -55.61 -18.13
C PRO A 50 38.75 -56.32 -16.79
N PHE A 51 38.44 -57.62 -16.80
CA PHE A 51 38.32 -58.39 -15.57
C PHE A 51 39.71 -58.76 -15.05
N ASP A 52 39.88 -58.75 -13.73
CA ASP A 52 41.10 -59.23 -13.11
C ASP A 52 41.12 -60.78 -13.13
N ASN A 53 42.23 -61.38 -13.55
CA ASN A 53 42.38 -62.83 -13.62
C ASN A 53 43.13 -63.36 -12.39
N PHE A 54 42.41 -64.05 -11.50
CA PHE A 54 42.97 -64.71 -10.31
C PHE A 54 43.13 -66.23 -10.51
N THR A 55 43.05 -66.69 -11.76
CA THR A 55 43.18 -68.11 -12.13
C THR A 55 44.56 -68.40 -12.68
N ASP A 56 44.93 -69.68 -12.71
CA ASP A 56 46.14 -70.15 -13.39
C ASP A 56 45.96 -70.26 -14.93
N THR A 57 44.73 -70.07 -15.42
CA THR A 57 44.41 -70.16 -16.84
C THR A 57 44.67 -68.82 -17.53
N LYS A 58 45.60 -68.84 -18.48
CA LYS A 58 45.92 -67.66 -19.29
C LYS A 58 44.67 -67.20 -20.08
N ASP A 59 44.47 -65.89 -20.15
CA ASP A 59 43.40 -65.24 -20.92
C ASP A 59 41.97 -65.62 -20.46
N ALA A 60 41.80 -66.15 -19.24
CA ALA A 60 40.48 -66.50 -18.68
C ALA A 60 39.56 -65.27 -18.57
N GLU A 61 40.11 -64.11 -18.24
CA GLU A 61 39.40 -62.83 -18.22
C GLU A 61 38.81 -62.48 -19.59
N LYS A 62 39.58 -62.67 -20.67
CA LYS A 62 39.11 -62.42 -22.05
C LYS A 62 38.02 -63.39 -22.45
N ALA A 63 38.11 -64.65 -22.03
CA ALA A 63 37.08 -65.64 -22.26
C ALA A 63 35.76 -65.22 -21.58
N ILE A 64 35.80 -64.77 -20.32
CA ILE A 64 34.62 -64.26 -19.61
C ILE A 64 34.06 -62.99 -20.26
N GLU A 65 34.90 -62.02 -20.60
CA GLU A 65 34.48 -60.77 -21.27
C GLU A 65 33.77 -61.04 -22.61
N SER A 66 34.30 -61.98 -23.40
CA SER A 66 33.71 -62.37 -24.69
C SER A 66 32.31 -63.00 -24.57
N LEU A 67 31.97 -63.52 -23.40
CA LEU A 67 30.66 -64.08 -23.07
C LEU A 67 29.75 -63.05 -22.38
N LEU A 68 30.34 -62.15 -21.59
CA LEU A 68 29.63 -61.17 -20.78
C LEU A 68 28.97 -60.10 -21.65
N ILE A 69 29.70 -59.51 -22.60
CA ILE A 69 29.17 -58.43 -23.42
C ILE A 69 27.95 -58.88 -24.23
N PRO A 70 27.99 -60.02 -24.96
CA PRO A 70 26.79 -60.54 -25.62
C PRO A 70 25.64 -60.82 -24.64
N ALA A 71 25.93 -61.39 -23.47
CA ALA A 71 24.89 -61.66 -22.47
C ALA A 71 24.22 -60.37 -21.94
N LEU A 72 24.97 -59.27 -21.84
CA LEU A 72 24.41 -57.96 -21.45
C LEU A 72 23.47 -57.40 -22.53
N PHE A 73 23.82 -57.56 -23.81
CA PHE A 73 22.95 -57.19 -24.92
C PHE A 73 21.72 -58.08 -24.99
N ASP A 74 21.87 -59.40 -24.84
CA ASP A 74 20.76 -60.37 -24.89
C ASP A 74 19.69 -60.11 -23.81
N GLU A 75 20.10 -59.62 -22.63
CA GLU A 75 19.18 -59.34 -21.52
C GLU A 75 18.57 -57.92 -21.59
N GLU A 76 18.99 -57.08 -22.54
CA GLU A 76 18.46 -55.72 -22.79
C GLU A 76 18.33 -54.84 -21.52
N VAL A 77 19.16 -55.09 -20.51
CA VAL A 77 19.11 -54.39 -19.22
C VAL A 77 19.60 -52.94 -19.33
N PHE A 78 20.49 -52.68 -20.28
CA PHE A 78 21.07 -51.37 -20.59
C PHE A 78 20.74 -51.00 -22.04
N GLU A 79 20.56 -49.70 -22.29
CA GLU A 79 20.34 -49.18 -23.64
C GLU A 79 21.60 -49.32 -24.50
N ASP A 80 22.78 -49.22 -23.88
CA ASP A 80 24.06 -49.30 -24.58
C ASP A 80 25.18 -49.86 -23.68
N VAL A 81 26.11 -50.59 -24.28
CA VAL A 81 27.31 -51.15 -23.64
C VAL A 81 28.52 -50.71 -24.46
N VAL A 82 29.42 -49.96 -23.83
CA VAL A 82 30.60 -49.41 -24.51
C VAL A 82 31.50 -50.52 -25.06
N GLU A 83 31.93 -50.36 -26.31
CA GLU A 83 32.84 -51.32 -26.93
C GLU A 83 34.20 -51.40 -26.18
N PRO A 84 34.79 -52.60 -26.03
CA PRO A 84 36.04 -52.80 -25.29
C PRO A 84 37.22 -51.94 -25.75
N ARG A 85 37.25 -51.58 -27.04
CA ARG A 85 38.33 -50.74 -27.58
C ARG A 85 38.32 -49.35 -26.93
N PHE A 86 37.17 -48.69 -26.87
CA PHE A 86 37.05 -47.37 -26.26
C PHE A 86 37.33 -47.41 -24.76
N VAL A 87 36.90 -48.48 -24.08
CA VAL A 87 37.24 -48.69 -22.66
C VAL A 87 38.76 -48.76 -22.45
N ARG A 88 39.46 -49.56 -23.26
CA ARG A 88 40.93 -49.67 -23.17
C ARG A 88 41.64 -48.36 -23.49
N ASP A 89 41.16 -47.62 -24.49
CA ASP A 89 41.72 -46.31 -24.85
C ASP A 89 41.54 -45.30 -23.70
N ALA A 90 40.38 -45.28 -23.04
CA ALA A 90 40.11 -44.45 -21.89
C ALA A 90 40.97 -44.83 -20.67
N LEU A 91 41.09 -46.11 -20.35
CA LEU A 91 41.97 -46.58 -19.26
C LEU A 91 43.43 -46.16 -19.50
N LYS A 92 43.93 -46.32 -20.73
CA LYS A 92 45.29 -45.91 -21.12
C LYS A 92 45.46 -44.40 -21.02
N LYS A 93 44.49 -43.61 -21.49
CA LYS A 93 44.50 -42.14 -21.41
C LYS A 93 44.52 -41.66 -19.95
N LEU A 94 43.74 -42.30 -19.08
CA LEU A 94 43.63 -41.97 -17.66
C LEU A 94 44.73 -42.61 -16.80
N LYS A 95 45.63 -43.40 -17.40
CA LYS A 95 46.72 -44.13 -16.72
C LYS A 95 46.21 -45.07 -15.61
N ILE A 96 45.02 -45.63 -15.79
CA ILE A 96 44.45 -46.62 -14.88
C ILE A 96 45.03 -47.98 -15.24
N THR A 97 45.85 -48.54 -14.35
CA THR A 97 46.55 -49.82 -14.58
C THR A 97 45.91 -51.01 -13.88
N SER A 98 45.04 -50.77 -12.89
CA SER A 98 44.34 -51.82 -12.14
C SER A 98 42.87 -51.44 -11.96
N THR A 99 42.00 -52.44 -12.04
CA THR A 99 40.54 -52.34 -11.94
C THR A 99 39.99 -52.88 -10.63
N ASP A 100 40.80 -53.58 -9.84
CA ASP A 100 40.41 -54.18 -8.56
C ASP A 100 40.06 -53.11 -7.50
N ILE A 101 40.78 -51.97 -7.54
CA ILE A 101 40.54 -50.84 -6.64
C ILE A 101 40.47 -49.55 -7.46
N LEU A 102 39.24 -49.16 -7.82
CA LEU A 102 38.98 -47.85 -8.39
C LEU A 102 38.46 -46.91 -7.32
N ASP A 103 39.19 -45.82 -7.10
CA ASP A 103 38.76 -44.75 -6.23
C ASP A 103 37.65 -43.93 -6.90
N ARG A 104 36.94 -43.11 -6.10
CA ARG A 104 35.82 -42.30 -6.58
C ARG A 104 36.23 -41.38 -7.74
N GLU A 105 37.43 -40.81 -7.71
CA GLU A 105 37.87 -39.88 -8.74
C GLU A 105 38.11 -40.58 -10.07
N SER A 106 38.76 -41.75 -10.04
CA SER A 106 38.98 -42.56 -11.26
C SER A 106 37.68 -43.04 -11.89
N VAL A 107 36.72 -43.50 -11.07
CA VAL A 107 35.40 -43.93 -11.58
C VAL A 107 34.67 -42.77 -12.28
N ARG A 108 34.71 -41.56 -11.70
CA ARG A 108 34.10 -40.38 -12.32
C ARG A 108 34.78 -40.00 -13.63
N LYS A 109 36.12 -39.86 -13.63
CA LYS A 109 36.88 -39.50 -14.83
C LYS A 109 36.66 -40.50 -15.97
N LEU A 110 36.62 -41.79 -15.64
CA LEU A 110 36.33 -42.85 -16.59
C LEU A 110 34.90 -42.74 -17.14
N GLY A 111 33.94 -42.51 -16.26
CA GLY A 111 32.55 -42.32 -16.65
C GLY A 111 32.33 -41.12 -17.56
N ASP A 112 32.98 -39.98 -17.24
CA ASP A 112 32.95 -38.76 -18.04
C ASP A 112 33.62 -38.96 -19.41
N GLU A 113 34.77 -39.63 -19.45
CA GLU A 113 35.50 -39.93 -20.68
C GLU A 113 34.69 -40.86 -21.62
N LEU A 114 34.00 -41.85 -21.05
CA LEU A 114 33.22 -42.83 -21.82
C LEU A 114 31.74 -42.44 -22.03
N GLY A 115 31.27 -41.39 -21.35
CA GLY A 115 29.87 -40.97 -21.35
C GLY A 115 28.91 -42.02 -20.76
N VAL A 116 29.35 -42.75 -19.73
CA VAL A 116 28.58 -43.85 -19.11
C VAL A 116 28.05 -43.49 -17.73
N GLN A 117 26.93 -44.08 -17.33
CA GLN A 117 26.36 -43.91 -15.99
C GLN A 117 26.77 -45.05 -15.06
N GLY A 118 27.14 -46.20 -15.62
CA GLY A 118 27.60 -47.37 -14.87
C GLY A 118 28.93 -47.92 -15.36
N VAL A 119 29.69 -48.48 -14.43
CA VAL A 119 30.90 -49.24 -14.73
C VAL A 119 30.77 -50.63 -14.11
N ILE A 120 30.95 -51.66 -14.93
CA ILE A 120 30.99 -53.05 -14.51
C ILE A 120 32.45 -53.42 -14.30
N VAL A 121 32.76 -53.91 -13.11
CA VAL A 121 34.07 -54.41 -12.71
C VAL A 121 33.93 -55.83 -12.19
N GLY A 122 34.98 -56.61 -12.25
CA GLY A 122 34.92 -57.97 -11.75
C GLY A 122 36.23 -58.70 -11.86
N LYS A 123 36.20 -59.94 -11.36
CA LYS A 123 37.35 -60.83 -11.38
C LYS A 123 36.93 -62.26 -11.65
N VAL A 124 37.81 -62.99 -12.32
CA VAL A 124 37.68 -64.42 -12.55
C VAL A 124 38.46 -65.14 -11.47
N VAL A 125 37.75 -65.84 -10.58
CA VAL A 125 38.31 -66.48 -9.38
C VAL A 125 38.72 -67.92 -9.66
N THR A 126 37.91 -68.65 -10.44
CA THR A 126 38.25 -69.99 -10.94
C THR A 126 37.83 -70.12 -12.39
N PHE A 127 38.64 -70.83 -13.18
CA PHE A 127 38.37 -71.12 -14.58
C PHE A 127 39.17 -72.35 -14.99
N GLY A 128 38.49 -73.43 -15.36
CA GLY A 128 39.13 -74.69 -15.75
C GLY A 128 38.88 -75.79 -14.73
N LYS A 129 39.90 -76.57 -14.38
CA LYS A 129 39.73 -77.70 -13.46
C LYS A 129 39.32 -77.21 -12.06
N GLY A 130 38.20 -77.72 -11.55
CA GLY A 130 37.72 -77.37 -10.21
C GLY A 130 38.63 -77.87 -9.09
N LYS A 131 38.51 -77.27 -7.91
CA LYS A 131 39.24 -77.72 -6.71
C LYS A 131 38.69 -79.05 -6.17
N ASP A 132 37.43 -79.34 -6.48
CA ASP A 132 36.75 -80.57 -6.10
C ASP A 132 37.05 -81.72 -7.07
N LYS A 133 37.23 -82.94 -6.55
CA LYS A 133 37.54 -84.13 -7.36
C LYS A 133 36.40 -84.52 -8.31
N GLU A 134 35.19 -84.03 -8.04
CA GLU A 134 33.98 -84.31 -8.81
C GLU A 134 33.70 -83.28 -9.92
N ALA A 135 34.38 -82.13 -9.91
CA ALA A 135 34.20 -81.06 -10.88
C ALA A 135 35.24 -81.18 -12.02
N ALA A 136 34.80 -81.70 -13.17
CA ALA A 136 35.62 -81.75 -14.37
C ALA A 136 35.99 -80.35 -14.88
N SER A 137 35.12 -79.37 -14.63
CA SER A 137 35.31 -77.96 -14.95
C SER A 137 34.57 -77.11 -13.91
N GLU A 138 35.14 -76.00 -13.50
CA GLU A 138 34.57 -75.04 -12.56
C GLU A 138 34.92 -73.62 -12.99
N VAL A 139 33.92 -72.74 -12.94
CA VAL A 139 34.05 -71.32 -13.24
C VAL A 139 33.39 -70.52 -12.14
N SER A 140 34.14 -69.61 -11.55
CA SER A 140 33.66 -68.67 -10.53
C SER A 140 34.04 -67.25 -10.91
N VAL A 141 33.05 -66.36 -10.92
CA VAL A 141 33.19 -64.95 -11.33
C VAL A 141 32.52 -64.06 -10.31
N ASP A 142 33.25 -63.04 -9.87
CA ASP A 142 32.73 -61.92 -9.09
C ASP A 142 32.52 -60.74 -10.02
N MET A 143 31.37 -60.07 -9.90
CA MET A 143 31.04 -58.90 -10.70
C MET A 143 30.33 -57.86 -9.84
N SER A 144 30.66 -56.58 -10.06
CA SER A 144 30.01 -55.46 -9.42
C SER A 144 29.69 -54.37 -10.44
N LEU A 145 28.53 -53.76 -10.27
CA LEU A 145 28.07 -52.61 -11.04
C LEU A 145 28.17 -51.37 -10.14
N ILE A 146 28.94 -50.39 -10.60
CA ILE A 146 29.22 -49.15 -9.88
C ILE A 146 28.54 -48.00 -10.59
N ASP A 147 27.80 -47.19 -9.84
CA ASP A 147 27.28 -45.90 -10.32
C ASP A 147 28.40 -44.86 -10.41
N VAL A 148 28.58 -44.27 -11.59
CA VAL A 148 29.61 -43.25 -11.83
C VAL A 148 29.41 -42.02 -10.98
N LYS A 149 28.15 -41.58 -10.82
CA LYS A 149 27.84 -40.29 -10.18
C LYS A 149 28.21 -40.31 -8.70
N THR A 150 27.83 -41.36 -7.99
CA THR A 150 28.06 -41.52 -6.54
C THR A 150 29.31 -42.34 -6.19
N ALA A 151 29.92 -43.02 -7.18
CA ALA A 151 30.95 -44.04 -7.00
C ALA A 151 30.55 -45.10 -5.96
N SER A 152 29.28 -45.50 -5.97
CA SER A 152 28.77 -46.54 -5.08
C SER A 152 28.36 -47.78 -5.86
N ILE A 153 28.63 -48.94 -5.26
CA ILE A 153 28.20 -50.23 -5.80
C ILE A 153 26.67 -50.29 -5.74
N LEU A 154 26.03 -50.41 -6.90
CA LEU A 154 24.59 -50.58 -7.06
C LEU A 154 24.19 -52.05 -6.93
N TRP A 155 24.99 -52.93 -7.53
CA TRP A 155 24.76 -54.36 -7.53
C TRP A 155 26.10 -55.08 -7.46
N THR A 156 26.15 -56.18 -6.73
CA THR A 156 27.29 -57.08 -6.69
C THR A 156 26.79 -58.51 -6.70
N GLY A 157 27.51 -59.39 -7.40
CA GLY A 157 27.16 -60.79 -7.45
C GLY A 157 28.36 -61.69 -7.69
N ASN A 158 28.29 -62.89 -7.13
CA ASN A 158 29.16 -64.00 -7.41
C ASN A 158 28.33 -65.09 -8.11
N VAL A 159 28.91 -65.70 -9.14
CA VAL A 159 28.40 -66.96 -9.69
C VAL A 159 29.48 -68.02 -9.57
N THR A 160 29.08 -69.22 -9.19
CA THR A 160 29.92 -70.42 -9.31
C THR A 160 29.15 -71.48 -10.09
N ALA A 161 29.75 -72.00 -11.15
CA ALA A 161 29.20 -73.08 -11.95
C ALA A 161 30.24 -74.20 -12.09
N SER A 162 29.77 -75.44 -12.03
CA SER A 162 30.62 -76.62 -12.20
C SER A 162 30.03 -77.53 -13.27
N GLY A 163 30.86 -77.96 -14.21
CA GLY A 163 30.59 -79.03 -15.16
C GLY A 163 30.97 -80.37 -14.52
N GLY A 164 29.98 -81.22 -14.28
CA GLY A 164 30.17 -82.52 -13.65
C GLY A 164 30.84 -83.56 -14.57
N LEU A 165 31.41 -84.60 -13.96
CA LEU A 165 31.79 -85.82 -14.67
C LEU A 165 30.52 -86.55 -15.14
N THR A 166 30.18 -86.42 -16.42
CA THR A 166 29.07 -87.20 -16.99
C THR A 166 29.45 -88.68 -17.05
N VAL A 167 28.47 -89.58 -16.97
CA VAL A 167 28.69 -91.03 -17.24
C VAL A 167 29.42 -91.21 -18.58
N GLY A 168 29.04 -90.45 -19.60
CA GLY A 168 29.74 -90.43 -20.88
C GLY A 168 31.22 -90.04 -20.77
N LYS A 169 31.61 -89.10 -19.91
CA LYS A 169 33.02 -88.74 -19.68
C LYS A 169 33.79 -89.80 -18.91
N VAL A 170 33.17 -90.38 -17.88
CA VAL A 170 33.79 -91.46 -17.09
C VAL A 170 34.03 -92.72 -17.93
N PHE A 171 33.11 -93.03 -18.86
CA PHE A 171 33.21 -94.18 -19.75
C PHE A 171 33.79 -93.85 -21.14
N GLY A 172 34.31 -92.64 -21.37
CA GLY A 172 34.97 -92.24 -22.63
C GLY A 172 34.05 -92.10 -23.85
N VAL A 173 32.73 -92.05 -23.66
CA VAL A 173 31.70 -91.93 -24.70
C VAL A 173 31.45 -90.46 -25.09
N THR A 174 31.64 -89.50 -24.16
CA THR A 174 31.51 -88.05 -24.45
C THR A 174 32.58 -87.24 -23.71
N PRO A 175 33.05 -86.11 -24.27
CA PRO A 175 34.12 -85.30 -23.66
C PRO A 175 33.73 -84.55 -22.37
N GLY A 176 32.43 -84.58 -21.99
CA GLY A 176 31.84 -83.74 -20.94
C GLY A 176 31.78 -82.26 -21.34
N GLN A 177 31.27 -81.42 -20.42
CA GLN A 177 31.16 -79.98 -20.69
C GLN A 177 32.54 -79.33 -20.74
N SER A 178 32.74 -78.46 -21.73
CA SER A 178 33.96 -77.65 -21.84
C SER A 178 33.93 -76.47 -20.86
N ASP A 179 35.11 -75.93 -20.53
CA ASP A 179 35.23 -74.74 -19.66
C ASP A 179 34.43 -73.55 -20.21
N ILE A 180 34.43 -73.36 -21.53
CA ILE A 180 33.65 -72.32 -22.20
C ILE A 180 32.13 -72.55 -22.03
N GLU A 181 31.65 -73.78 -22.07
CA GLU A 181 30.22 -74.08 -21.84
C GLU A 181 29.81 -73.78 -20.41
N VAL A 182 30.64 -74.17 -19.44
CA VAL A 182 30.40 -73.89 -18.02
C VAL A 182 30.45 -72.38 -17.77
N ALA A 183 31.45 -71.68 -18.31
CA ALA A 183 31.58 -70.23 -18.25
C ALA A 183 30.37 -69.52 -18.84
N ARG A 184 29.92 -69.94 -20.04
CA ARG A 184 28.75 -69.36 -20.69
C ARG A 184 27.49 -69.53 -19.83
N LYS A 185 27.30 -70.69 -19.20
CA LYS A 185 26.18 -70.94 -18.29
C LYS A 185 26.25 -70.03 -17.05
N ALA A 186 27.45 -69.89 -16.47
CA ALA A 186 27.70 -69.03 -15.31
C ALA A 186 27.38 -67.56 -15.61
N VAL A 187 27.99 -67.02 -16.68
CA VAL A 187 27.85 -65.62 -17.09
C VAL A 187 26.40 -65.28 -17.43
N ARG A 188 25.71 -66.10 -18.24
CA ARG A 188 24.30 -65.84 -18.55
C ARG A 188 23.44 -65.80 -17.31
N GLN A 189 23.65 -66.74 -16.37
CA GLN A 189 22.84 -66.77 -15.16
C GLN A 189 23.12 -65.56 -14.26
N LEU A 190 24.38 -65.13 -14.17
CA LEU A 190 24.78 -63.94 -13.42
C LEU A 190 24.14 -62.68 -14.00
N VAL A 191 24.24 -62.48 -15.32
CA VAL A 191 23.67 -61.30 -16.00
C VAL A 191 22.15 -61.29 -15.90
N ARG A 192 21.48 -62.43 -16.11
CA ARG A 192 20.02 -62.54 -15.95
C ARG A 192 19.55 -62.16 -14.55
N LYS A 193 20.29 -62.58 -13.52
CA LYS A 193 19.99 -62.22 -12.13
C LYS A 193 20.19 -60.72 -11.88
N MET A 194 21.31 -60.17 -12.35
CA MET A 194 21.55 -58.73 -12.32
C MET A 194 20.43 -57.94 -13.03
N ALA A 195 20.04 -58.36 -14.23
CA ALA A 195 19.01 -57.71 -15.03
C ALA A 195 17.66 -57.68 -14.29
N SER A 196 17.22 -58.82 -13.76
CA SER A 196 16.02 -58.93 -12.93
C SER A 196 16.09 -57.99 -11.71
N SER A 197 17.19 -58.03 -10.97
CA SER A 197 17.41 -57.21 -9.78
C SER A 197 17.43 -55.70 -10.06
N ILE A 198 18.01 -55.29 -11.19
CA ILE A 198 18.01 -53.88 -11.64
C ILE A 198 16.60 -53.46 -12.07
N ALA A 199 15.87 -54.32 -12.79
CA ALA A 199 14.49 -54.04 -13.19
C ALA A 199 13.57 -53.84 -11.97
N ASP A 200 13.67 -54.70 -10.97
CA ASP A 200 12.93 -54.59 -9.71
C ASP A 200 13.27 -53.28 -8.98
N ALA A 201 14.56 -52.90 -8.95
CA ALA A 201 15.00 -51.63 -8.36
C ALA A 201 14.43 -50.41 -9.10
N ARG A 202 14.44 -50.42 -10.45
CA ARG A 202 13.84 -49.38 -11.29
C ARG A 202 12.33 -49.25 -11.04
N GLU A 203 11.61 -50.37 -10.96
CA GLU A 203 10.17 -50.37 -10.69
C GLU A 203 9.86 -49.77 -9.31
N LYS A 204 10.67 -50.12 -8.30
CA LYS A 204 10.53 -49.57 -6.95
C LYS A 204 10.78 -48.05 -6.91
N GLU A 205 11.82 -47.57 -7.58
CA GLU A 205 12.09 -46.13 -7.72
C GLU A 205 10.93 -45.41 -8.41
N LEU A 206 10.45 -45.96 -9.53
CA LEU A 206 9.35 -45.40 -10.30
C LEU A 206 8.06 -45.30 -9.47
N LYS A 207 7.70 -46.37 -8.74
CA LYS A 207 6.54 -46.36 -7.83
C LYS A 207 6.67 -45.30 -6.75
N GLY A 208 7.86 -45.17 -6.15
CA GLY A 208 8.15 -44.12 -5.16
C GLY A 208 7.95 -42.72 -5.72
N MET A 209 8.50 -42.44 -6.91
CA MET A 209 8.35 -41.14 -7.58
C MET A 209 6.89 -40.83 -7.92
N ILE A 210 6.15 -41.81 -8.46
CA ILE A 210 4.72 -41.65 -8.77
C ILE A 210 3.91 -41.34 -7.51
N GLN A 211 4.23 -42.00 -6.39
CA GLN A 211 3.54 -41.75 -5.12
C GLN A 211 3.82 -40.33 -4.59
N GLU A 212 5.07 -39.87 -4.67
CA GLU A 212 5.43 -38.49 -4.32
C GLU A 212 4.71 -37.47 -5.21
N ILE A 213 4.67 -37.69 -6.52
CA ILE A 213 3.98 -36.82 -7.48
C ILE A 213 2.48 -36.77 -7.17
N LYS A 214 1.83 -37.92 -6.92
CA LYS A 214 0.41 -37.97 -6.54
C LYS A 214 0.13 -37.20 -5.25
N GLN A 215 1.03 -37.28 -4.27
CA GLN A 215 0.89 -36.50 -3.03
C GLN A 215 1.08 -34.99 -3.28
N ALA A 216 2.03 -34.61 -4.13
CA ALA A 216 2.23 -33.21 -4.51
C ALA A 216 1.01 -32.65 -5.25
N GLU A 217 0.47 -33.39 -6.23
CA GLU A 217 -0.76 -33.02 -6.95
C GLU A 217 -1.95 -32.84 -6.00
N LEU A 218 -2.11 -33.73 -5.01
CA LEU A 218 -3.19 -33.61 -4.03
C LEU A 218 -3.05 -32.34 -3.19
N LYS A 219 -1.83 -32.03 -2.73
CA LYS A 219 -1.54 -30.80 -1.96
C LYS A 219 -1.81 -29.55 -2.79
N GLU A 220 -1.39 -29.53 -4.05
CA GLU A 220 -1.65 -28.40 -4.94
C GLU A 220 -3.13 -28.22 -5.24
N LYS A 221 -3.89 -29.31 -5.42
CA LYS A 221 -5.36 -29.25 -5.55
C LYS A 221 -6.02 -28.64 -4.31
N GLN A 222 -5.61 -29.07 -3.11
CA GLN A 222 -6.11 -28.50 -1.85
C GLN A 222 -5.77 -27.01 -1.72
N ARG A 223 -4.54 -26.62 -2.07
CA ARG A 223 -4.11 -25.21 -2.09
C ARG A 223 -4.96 -24.38 -3.05
N LEU A 224 -5.25 -24.91 -4.24
CA LEU A 224 -6.06 -24.25 -5.24
C LEU A 224 -7.51 -24.08 -4.77
N GLU A 225 -8.08 -25.07 -4.08
CA GLU A 225 -9.40 -24.92 -3.45
C GLU A 225 -9.42 -23.87 -2.33
N ALA A 226 -8.37 -23.82 -1.50
CA ALA A 226 -8.24 -22.81 -0.46
C ALA A 226 -8.13 -21.39 -1.05
N LEU A 227 -7.31 -21.21 -2.09
CA LEU A 227 -7.18 -19.96 -2.83
C LEU A 227 -8.52 -19.54 -3.45
N LYS A 228 -9.26 -20.47 -4.07
CA LYS A 228 -10.60 -20.20 -4.62
C LYS A 228 -11.59 -19.73 -3.55
N LYS A 229 -11.51 -20.25 -2.32
CA LYS A 229 -12.34 -19.77 -1.21
C LYS A 229 -11.93 -18.36 -0.77
N GLN A 230 -10.63 -18.09 -0.69
CA GLN A 230 -10.12 -16.76 -0.35
C GLN A 230 -10.49 -15.71 -1.41
N THR A 231 -10.39 -16.04 -2.71
CA THR A 231 -10.77 -15.12 -3.79
C THR A 231 -12.26 -14.80 -3.72
N LYS A 232 -13.14 -15.78 -3.51
CA LYS A 232 -14.57 -15.54 -3.30
C LYS A 232 -14.85 -14.63 -2.11
N ALA A 233 -14.18 -14.87 -0.97
CA ALA A 233 -14.34 -14.02 0.21
C ALA A 233 -13.84 -12.58 -0.02
N LEU A 234 -12.77 -12.41 -0.79
CA LEU A 234 -12.27 -11.09 -1.19
C LEU A 234 -13.23 -10.40 -2.18
N GLU A 235 -13.78 -11.12 -3.16
CA GLU A 235 -14.80 -10.61 -4.07
C GLU A 235 -16.03 -10.09 -3.31
N GLU A 236 -16.50 -10.82 -2.30
CA GLU A 236 -17.59 -10.36 -1.43
C GLU A 236 -17.23 -9.11 -0.63
N LYS A 237 -16.01 -9.03 -0.09
CA LYS A 237 -15.52 -7.83 0.62
C LYS A 237 -15.43 -6.63 -0.32
N ILE A 238 -14.92 -6.82 -1.54
CA ILE A 238 -14.83 -5.77 -2.56
C ILE A 238 -16.24 -5.29 -2.92
N LYS A 239 -17.20 -6.20 -3.09
CA LYS A 239 -18.60 -5.83 -3.36
C LYS A 239 -19.18 -4.98 -2.23
N LYS A 240 -19.02 -5.38 -0.97
CA LYS A 240 -19.48 -4.61 0.20
C LYS A 240 -18.82 -3.24 0.28
N ALA A 241 -17.50 -3.18 0.11
CA ALA A 241 -16.77 -1.91 0.12
C ALA A 241 -17.22 -0.97 -1.01
N ASN A 242 -17.51 -1.51 -2.20
CA ASN A 242 -18.04 -0.72 -3.32
C ASN A 242 -19.46 -0.19 -3.03
N GLU A 243 -20.33 -0.99 -2.40
CA GLU A 243 -21.66 -0.57 -1.97
C GLU A 243 -21.59 0.54 -0.90
N GLU A 244 -20.67 0.43 0.06
CA GLU A 244 -20.41 1.46 1.08
C GLU A 244 -19.86 2.75 0.45
N ALA A 245 -18.88 2.65 -0.46
CA ALA A 245 -18.35 3.79 -1.19
C ALA A 245 -19.43 4.51 -2.00
N LEU A 246 -20.37 3.78 -2.60
CA LEU A 246 -21.50 4.37 -3.32
C LEU A 246 -22.43 5.15 -2.37
N LYS A 247 -22.74 4.60 -1.19
CA LYS A 247 -23.55 5.29 -0.17
C LYS A 247 -22.89 6.58 0.30
N ILE A 248 -21.61 6.51 0.67
CA ILE A 248 -20.84 7.69 1.10
C ILE A 248 -20.85 8.75 0.00
N LYS A 249 -20.67 8.35 -1.26
CA LYS A 249 -20.71 9.28 -2.40
C LYS A 249 -22.08 9.94 -2.55
N GLN A 250 -23.17 9.19 -2.40
CA GLN A 250 -24.54 9.73 -2.47
C GLN A 250 -24.84 10.67 -1.30
N GLU A 251 -24.41 10.33 -0.09
CA GLU A 251 -24.56 11.18 1.10
C GLU A 251 -23.77 12.49 0.95
N ALA A 252 -22.51 12.41 0.54
CA ALA A 252 -21.69 13.58 0.27
C ALA A 252 -22.28 14.47 -0.84
N GLN A 253 -22.87 13.87 -1.87
CA GLN A 253 -23.55 14.64 -2.92
C GLN A 253 -24.80 15.37 -2.39
N LYS A 254 -25.62 14.69 -1.58
CA LYS A 254 -26.79 15.32 -0.94
C LYS A 254 -26.39 16.45 0.00
N GLU A 255 -25.35 16.24 0.81
CA GLU A 255 -24.85 17.24 1.74
C GLU A 255 -24.26 18.44 0.99
N ALA A 256 -23.52 18.21 -0.10
CA ALA A 256 -23.04 19.29 -0.97
C ALA A 256 -24.17 20.07 -1.64
N GLU A 257 -25.24 19.41 -2.11
CA GLU A 257 -26.42 20.08 -2.65
C GLU A 257 -27.14 20.91 -1.58
N LYS A 258 -27.28 20.38 -0.37
CA LYS A 258 -27.87 21.10 0.77
C LYS A 258 -27.06 22.34 1.14
N MET A 259 -25.74 22.18 1.31
CA MET A 259 -24.84 23.31 1.58
C MET A 259 -24.89 24.36 0.47
N LYS A 260 -24.95 23.94 -0.79
CA LYS A 260 -25.09 24.88 -1.92
C LYS A 260 -26.38 25.69 -1.84
N ALA A 261 -27.50 25.06 -1.48
CA ALA A 261 -28.76 25.75 -1.27
C ALA A 261 -28.71 26.74 -0.09
N GLU A 262 -28.13 26.32 1.05
CA GLU A 262 -27.94 27.19 2.21
C GLU A 262 -27.08 28.42 1.85
N VAL A 263 -25.97 28.22 1.11
CA VAL A 263 -25.12 29.33 0.63
C VAL A 263 -25.87 30.28 -0.31
N GLU A 264 -26.70 29.77 -1.22
CA GLU A 264 -27.53 30.66 -2.06
C GLU A 264 -28.53 31.47 -1.24
N THR A 265 -29.14 30.87 -0.21
CA THR A 265 -30.07 31.59 0.67
C THR A 265 -29.37 32.65 1.51
N GLU A 266 -28.19 32.35 2.08
CA GLU A 266 -27.39 33.32 2.81
C GLU A 266 -26.92 34.46 1.90
N LYS A 267 -26.47 34.14 0.68
CA LYS A 267 -26.07 35.15 -0.30
C LYS A 267 -27.23 36.09 -0.64
N ALA A 268 -28.43 35.55 -0.86
CA ALA A 268 -29.62 36.37 -1.13
C ALA A 268 -29.99 37.26 0.06
N ALA A 269 -29.90 36.73 1.30
CA ALA A 269 -30.13 37.51 2.51
C ALA A 269 -29.11 38.66 2.66
N LEU A 270 -27.84 38.39 2.36
CA LEU A 270 -26.76 39.37 2.43
C LEU A 270 -26.89 40.46 1.36
N GLU A 271 -27.34 40.11 0.15
CA GLU A 271 -27.69 41.10 -0.89
C GLU A 271 -28.87 41.98 -0.45
N ALA A 272 -29.90 41.40 0.19
CA ALA A 272 -31.03 42.15 0.72
C ALA A 272 -30.63 43.09 1.87
N GLU A 273 -29.78 42.64 2.79
CA GLU A 273 -29.24 43.46 3.87
C GLU A 273 -28.38 44.60 3.33
N ARG A 274 -27.52 44.32 2.34
CA ARG A 274 -26.71 45.34 1.67
C ARG A 274 -27.58 46.42 1.02
N ALA A 275 -28.67 46.02 0.33
CA ALA A 275 -29.62 46.97 -0.25
C ALA A 275 -30.33 47.82 0.81
N ARG A 276 -30.65 47.25 1.97
CA ARG A 276 -31.21 48.01 3.10
C ARG A 276 -30.22 49.02 3.67
N VAL A 277 -28.97 48.62 3.89
CA VAL A 277 -27.91 49.51 4.38
C VAL A 277 -27.66 50.64 3.38
N GLU A 278 -27.72 50.38 2.08
CA GLU A 278 -27.60 51.39 1.04
C GLU A 278 -28.78 52.38 1.09
N ALA A 279 -30.02 51.88 1.22
CA ALA A 279 -31.20 52.73 1.40
C ALA A 279 -31.15 53.57 2.70
N GLU A 280 -30.70 52.99 3.81
CA GLU A 280 -30.49 53.73 5.06
C GLU A 280 -29.40 54.79 4.93
N LYS A 281 -28.29 54.50 4.24
CA LYS A 281 -27.26 55.50 3.95
C LYS A 281 -27.82 56.68 3.15
N GLU A 282 -28.59 56.41 2.10
CA GLU A 282 -29.26 57.47 1.33
C GLU A 282 -30.25 58.27 2.17
N ALA A 283 -31.00 57.62 3.06
CA ALA A 283 -31.91 58.30 3.97
C ALA A 283 -31.16 59.20 4.97
N VAL A 284 -30.06 58.72 5.55
CA VAL A 284 -29.20 59.51 6.44
C VAL A 284 -28.56 60.69 5.70
N GLU A 285 -28.18 60.52 4.43
CA GLU A 285 -27.66 61.62 3.61
C GLU A 285 -28.73 62.69 3.37
N LYS A 286 -29.99 62.29 3.12
CA LYS A 286 -31.12 63.23 3.03
C LYS A 286 -31.37 63.95 4.33
N GLU A 287 -31.46 63.24 5.45
CA GLU A 287 -31.63 63.86 6.77
C GLU A 287 -30.47 64.82 7.10
N LYS A 288 -29.24 64.47 6.74
CA LYS A 288 -28.08 65.35 6.92
C LYS A 288 -28.22 66.64 6.12
N LEU A 289 -28.67 66.56 4.86
CA LEU A 289 -28.94 67.75 4.04
C LEU A 289 -30.08 68.61 4.60
N GLU A 290 -31.13 67.97 5.13
CA GLU A 290 -32.22 68.67 5.80
C GLU A 290 -31.72 69.39 7.06
N ILE A 291 -30.95 68.71 7.92
CA ILE A 291 -30.30 69.32 9.10
C ILE A 291 -29.39 70.48 8.69
N GLU A 292 -28.63 70.36 7.61
CA GLU A 292 -27.77 71.44 7.12
C GLU A 292 -28.59 72.65 6.65
N SER A 293 -29.72 72.41 6.00
CA SER A 293 -30.67 73.45 5.61
C SER A 293 -31.34 74.13 6.82
N GLU A 294 -31.71 73.36 7.85
CA GLU A 294 -32.29 73.89 9.08
C GLU A 294 -31.25 74.66 9.88
N LYS A 295 -30.01 74.18 9.95
CA LYS A 295 -28.90 74.89 10.58
C LYS A 295 -28.62 76.23 9.90
N ALA A 296 -28.70 76.29 8.56
CA ALA A 296 -28.59 77.54 7.82
C ALA A 296 -29.73 78.52 8.15
N LYS A 297 -30.97 78.02 8.28
CA LYS A 297 -32.11 78.84 8.72
C LYS A 297 -31.93 79.35 10.15
N ILE A 298 -31.44 78.51 11.06
CA ILE A 298 -31.15 78.92 12.44
C ILE A 298 -30.05 79.98 12.50
N GLU A 299 -29.00 79.86 11.67
CA GLU A 299 -27.97 80.91 11.54
C GLU A 299 -28.57 82.24 11.04
N GLU A 300 -29.48 82.20 10.07
CA GLU A 300 -30.19 83.38 9.57
C GLU A 300 -31.08 84.01 10.65
N GLU A 301 -31.85 83.20 11.39
CA GLU A 301 -32.67 83.67 12.51
C GLU A 301 -31.82 84.23 13.66
N LYS A 302 -30.67 83.62 13.94
CA LYS A 302 -29.72 84.12 14.94
C LYS A 302 -29.13 85.47 14.53
N ALA A 303 -28.80 85.64 13.25
CA ALA A 303 -28.34 86.94 12.72
C ALA A 303 -29.42 88.02 12.86
N ARG A 304 -30.69 87.69 12.53
CA ARG A 304 -31.84 88.60 12.78
C ARG A 304 -32.03 88.94 14.24
N LEU A 305 -31.82 87.98 15.15
CA LEU A 305 -31.91 88.22 16.59
C LEU A 305 -30.83 89.18 17.08
N GLU A 306 -29.59 89.08 16.59
CA GLU A 306 -28.53 90.03 16.92
C GLU A 306 -28.82 91.44 16.35
N GLU A 307 -29.39 91.53 15.14
CA GLU A 307 -29.83 92.79 14.55
C GLU A 307 -30.94 93.45 15.39
N LEU A 308 -31.99 92.70 15.74
CA LEU A 308 -33.05 93.16 16.62
C LEU A 308 -32.55 93.57 18.01
N LYS A 309 -31.56 92.86 18.53
CA LYS A 309 -30.95 93.19 19.83
C LYS A 309 -30.17 94.50 19.77
N ALA A 310 -29.45 94.76 18.67
CA ALA A 310 -28.80 96.05 18.43
C ALA A 310 -29.82 97.19 18.26
N GLU A 311 -30.96 96.91 17.63
CA GLU A 311 -32.08 97.86 17.54
C GLU A 311 -32.68 98.19 18.90
N ILE A 312 -32.87 97.18 19.77
CA ILE A 312 -33.35 97.38 21.14
C ILE A 312 -32.37 98.22 21.95
N SER A 313 -31.05 97.98 21.85
CA SER A 313 -30.07 98.79 22.60
C SER A 313 -30.02 100.25 22.12
N ALA A 314 -30.19 100.48 20.81
CA ALA A 314 -30.31 101.84 20.26
C ALA A 314 -31.58 102.55 20.76
N LEU A 315 -32.71 101.83 20.86
CA LEU A 315 -33.95 102.35 21.41
C LEU A 315 -33.85 102.62 22.92
N GLU A 316 -33.11 101.80 23.68
CA GLU A 316 -32.83 102.04 25.09
C GLU A 316 -31.98 103.30 25.31
N GLU A 317 -30.97 103.55 24.46
CA GLU A 317 -30.20 104.80 24.48
C GLU A 317 -31.09 106.02 24.15
N GLN A 318 -31.98 105.90 23.16
CA GLN A 318 -32.96 106.95 22.86
C GLN A 318 -33.89 107.22 24.04
N LYS A 319 -34.38 106.18 24.71
CA LYS A 319 -35.21 106.30 25.91
C LYS A 319 -34.47 107.05 27.02
N LYS A 320 -33.19 106.73 27.24
CA LYS A 320 -32.35 107.37 28.26
C LYS A 320 -32.12 108.86 27.98
N SER A 321 -31.86 109.20 26.71
CA SER A 321 -31.77 110.59 26.25
C SER A 321 -33.07 111.37 26.48
N LEU A 322 -34.23 110.75 26.27
CA LEU A 322 -35.53 111.38 26.52
C LEU A 322 -35.80 111.58 28.01
N GLU A 323 -35.40 110.63 28.86
CA GLU A 323 -35.52 110.77 30.32
C GLU A 323 -34.68 111.92 30.88
N GLU A 324 -33.47 112.16 30.36
CA GLU A 324 -32.65 113.33 30.71
C GLU A 324 -33.27 114.67 30.28
N GLN A 325 -33.96 114.69 29.12
CA GLN A 325 -34.70 115.87 28.66
C GLN A 325 -35.89 116.20 29.58
N ILE A 326 -36.59 115.18 30.07
CA ILE A 326 -37.70 115.35 31.02
C ILE A 326 -37.20 115.91 32.37
N LEU A 327 -35.99 115.52 32.81
CA LEU A 327 -35.40 116.04 34.06
C LEU A 327 -35.08 117.54 33.96
N LYS A 328 -34.51 117.98 32.83
CA LYS A 328 -34.21 119.41 32.57
C LYS A 328 -35.46 120.28 32.50
N LEU A 329 -36.54 119.77 31.90
CA LEU A 329 -37.82 120.49 31.84
C LEU A 329 -38.50 120.61 33.21
N LYS A 330 -38.24 119.68 34.13
CA LYS A 330 -38.76 119.75 35.51
C LYS A 330 -38.07 120.81 36.36
N GLU A 331 -36.77 121.04 36.18
CA GLU A 331 -36.03 122.10 36.91
C GLU A 331 -36.46 123.51 36.45
N GLN A 332 -36.74 123.71 35.16
CA GLN A 332 -37.21 125.01 34.64
C GLN A 332 -38.59 125.43 35.18
N ILE A 333 -39.48 124.47 35.45
CA ILE A 333 -40.83 124.76 36.00
C ILE A 333 -40.77 125.22 37.46
N GLN A 334 -39.66 124.96 38.17
CA GLN A 334 -39.53 125.29 39.60
C GLN A 334 -38.97 126.71 39.85
N GLU A 335 -38.25 127.30 38.90
CA GLU A 335 -37.74 128.68 38.98
C GLU A 335 -38.83 129.74 38.66
N GLU A 336 -39.72 129.50 37.71
CA GLU A 336 -40.80 130.45 37.34
C GLU A 336 -41.88 130.62 38.43
N SER A 337 -42.00 129.68 39.36
CA SER A 337 -42.97 129.74 40.46
C SER A 337 -42.62 130.78 41.54
N VAL A 338 -41.35 131.16 41.69
CA VAL A 338 -40.90 132.06 42.77
C VAL A 338 -40.98 133.54 42.36
N GLU A 339 -40.95 133.84 41.06
CA GLU A 339 -40.98 135.22 40.53
C GLU A 339 -42.41 135.80 40.45
N SER A 340 -43.45 134.97 40.50
CA SER A 340 -44.85 135.41 40.49
C SER A 340 -45.37 135.90 41.86
N GLY A 341 -44.67 135.58 42.96
CA GLY A 341 -45.04 136.01 44.31
C GLY A 341 -44.68 137.47 44.63
N ALA A 342 -43.65 138.03 44.00
CA ALA A 342 -43.13 139.37 44.31
C ALA A 342 -43.92 140.53 43.66
N LYS A 343 -44.70 140.27 42.60
CA LYS A 343 -45.53 141.30 41.93
C LYS A 343 -46.91 141.52 42.57
N SER A 344 -47.27 140.70 43.56
CA SER A 344 -48.57 140.74 44.26
C SER A 344 -48.61 141.75 45.43
N GLU A 345 -47.46 142.16 45.96
CA GLU A 345 -47.37 143.15 47.06
C GLU A 345 -47.21 144.61 46.58
N GLU A 346 -46.68 144.85 45.37
CA GLU A 346 -46.62 146.21 44.79
C GLU A 346 -48.00 146.72 44.30
N LEU A 347 -48.92 145.83 43.93
CA LEU A 347 -50.28 146.19 43.52
C LEU A 347 -51.16 146.70 44.68
N LYS A 348 -50.88 146.29 45.93
CA LYS A 348 -51.61 146.77 47.12
C LYS A 348 -51.20 148.19 47.55
N LYS A 349 -49.96 148.62 47.29
CA LYS A 349 -49.48 149.98 47.62
C LYS A 349 -49.99 151.05 46.65
N LEU A 350 -50.24 150.68 45.39
CA LEU A 350 -50.77 151.59 44.36
C LEU A 350 -52.29 151.78 44.46
N GLU A 351 -53.01 150.88 45.13
CA GLU A 351 -54.45 151.01 45.39
C GLU A 351 -54.75 151.96 46.58
N GLU A 352 -53.91 152.00 47.62
CA GLU A 352 -54.01 152.96 48.73
C GLU A 352 -53.65 154.40 48.29
N GLU A 353 -52.75 154.58 47.31
CA GLU A 353 -52.39 155.90 46.77
C GLU A 353 -53.48 156.48 45.85
N LYS A 354 -54.25 155.60 45.19
CA LYS A 354 -55.42 155.98 44.37
C LYS A 354 -56.60 156.45 45.22
N GLU A 355 -56.76 155.93 46.43
CA GLU A 355 -57.83 156.32 47.37
C GLU A 355 -57.55 157.69 48.01
N ASN A 356 -56.29 158.03 48.27
CA ASN A 356 -55.87 159.35 48.78
C ASN A 356 -56.00 160.48 47.74
N LEU A 357 -55.69 160.22 46.46
CA LEU A 357 -55.85 161.21 45.39
C LEU A 357 -57.33 161.53 45.10
N ASN A 358 -58.24 160.57 45.33
CA ASN A 358 -59.67 160.78 45.12
C ASN A 358 -60.31 161.66 46.22
N GLN A 359 -59.78 161.61 47.45
CA GLN A 359 -60.21 162.51 48.54
C GLN A 359 -59.72 163.95 48.33
N GLU A 360 -58.59 164.17 47.65
CA GLU A 360 -58.09 165.50 47.29
C GLU A 360 -58.90 166.14 46.14
N ILE A 361 -59.43 165.33 45.21
CA ILE A 361 -60.30 165.78 44.12
C ILE A 361 -61.68 166.25 44.64
N GLU A 362 -62.29 165.55 45.61
CA GLU A 362 -63.54 166.00 46.25
C GLU A 362 -63.37 167.33 46.99
N LYS A 363 -62.18 167.60 47.53
CA LYS A 363 -61.84 168.85 48.22
C LYS A 363 -61.71 170.03 47.24
N GLN A 364 -61.12 169.82 46.07
CA GLN A 364 -61.02 170.83 45.02
C GLN A 364 -62.35 171.11 44.30
N GLN A 365 -63.23 170.10 44.18
CA GLN A 365 -64.58 170.31 43.65
C GLN A 365 -65.49 171.10 44.62
N GLY A 366 -65.22 171.05 45.92
CA GLY A 366 -65.84 171.93 46.92
C GLY A 366 -65.40 173.40 46.82
N GLU A 367 -64.18 173.68 46.35
CA GLU A 367 -63.68 175.04 46.11
C GLU A 367 -64.20 175.64 44.80
N ILE A 368 -64.40 174.81 43.77
CA ILE A 368 -65.07 175.21 42.52
C ILE A 368 -66.53 175.63 42.79
N LYS A 369 -67.22 174.90 43.67
CA LYS A 369 -68.59 175.23 44.12
C LYS A 369 -68.68 176.58 44.85
N LYS A 370 -67.62 177.01 45.55
CA LYS A 370 -67.51 178.34 46.18
C LYS A 370 -67.19 179.46 45.18
N LEU A 371 -66.50 179.16 44.07
CA LEU A 371 -66.20 180.12 43.01
C LEU A 371 -67.39 180.32 42.06
N GLU A 372 -68.19 179.29 41.81
CA GLU A 372 -69.43 179.40 41.02
C GLU A 372 -70.53 180.18 41.76
N GLU A 373 -70.63 180.06 43.09
CA GLU A 373 -71.49 180.94 43.94
C GLU A 373 -71.02 182.41 43.95
N GLN A 374 -69.73 182.68 43.66
CA GLN A 374 -69.21 184.04 43.49
C GLN A 374 -69.43 184.61 42.08
N ILE A 375 -69.54 183.75 41.06
CA ILE A 375 -69.94 184.16 39.70
C ILE A 375 -71.45 184.46 39.65
N GLN A 376 -72.27 183.75 40.44
CA GLN A 376 -73.67 184.11 40.74
C GLN A 376 -73.85 185.49 41.40
N GLN A 377 -72.80 186.12 41.96
CA GLN A 377 -72.87 187.47 42.53
C GLN A 377 -72.38 188.59 41.59
N LYS A 378 -71.73 188.27 40.46
CA LYS A 378 -71.18 189.29 39.54
C LYS A 378 -71.96 189.49 38.24
N GLU A 379 -72.78 188.54 37.81
CA GLU A 379 -73.63 188.71 36.61
C GLU A 379 -75.01 189.32 36.91
N GLN A 380 -75.36 189.56 38.19
CA GLN A 380 -76.43 190.48 38.62
C GLN A 380 -76.06 191.98 38.50
N GLN A 381 -75.04 192.35 37.71
CA GLN A 381 -74.64 193.75 37.47
C GLN A 381 -74.52 194.13 35.98
N ALA A 382 -75.19 193.41 35.08
CA ALA A 382 -75.32 193.80 33.66
C ALA A 382 -76.72 193.59 33.00
N GLN A 383 -77.79 193.47 33.78
CA GLN A 383 -79.12 194.13 33.61
C GLN A 383 -80.05 193.72 34.75
#